data_AF-A0A183SM41-F1
#
_entry.id   AF-A0A183SM41-F1
#
_cell.length_a   1.000
_cell.length_b   1.000
_cell.length_c   1.000
_cell.angle_alpha   90.00
_cell.angle_beta   90.00
_cell.angle_gamma   90.00
#
_symmetry.space_group_name_H-M   'P 1'
#
loop_
_entity.id
_entity.type
_entity.pdbx_description
1 polymer ?
#
loop_
_entity_poly.entity_id
_entity_poly.type
_entity_poly.pdbx_seq_one_letter_code
_entity_poly.pdbx_strand_id
1 'polypeptide(L)'
;MDLQTDATKAAFFRCRRLVQQRLREMQDAWTDQKSEEIQGYADRNEMKTFFKAIKAVKGSCIKRTAPLLSSDSTTLLIEKSQILKHWAKH
;
A
#
# COMPACT_ATOMS: atom_id res chain seq x y z
N MET A 1 31.95 -9.18 20.48
CA MET A 1 31.05 -9.86 19.52
C MET A 1 30.37 -8.77 18.68
N ASP A 2 31.10 -7.88 17.99
CA ASP A 2 30.53 -6.53 17.73
C ASP A 2 30.65 -6.01 16.30
N LEU A 3 31.69 -6.37 15.52
CA LEU A 3 31.88 -5.74 14.20
C LEU A 3 31.10 -6.42 13.05
N GLN A 4 31.01 -7.74 13.06
CA GLN A 4 30.37 -8.52 11.98
C GLN A 4 28.84 -8.41 12.02
N THR A 5 28.28 -8.33 13.23
CA THR A 5 26.84 -8.12 13.48
C THR A 5 26.41 -6.73 13.00
N ASP A 6 27.22 -5.70 13.28
CA ASP A 6 26.96 -4.33 12.83
C ASP A 6 27.07 -4.18 11.30
N ALA A 7 28.05 -4.82 10.67
CA ALA A 7 28.18 -4.83 9.22
C ALA A 7 26.97 -5.52 8.54
N THR A 8 26.52 -6.65 9.07
CA THR A 8 25.35 -7.38 8.55
C THR A 8 24.07 -6.57 8.71
N LYS A 9 23.90 -5.93 9.87
CA LYS A 9 22.78 -5.03 10.15
C LYS A 9 22.78 -3.82 9.21
N ALA A 10 23.94 -3.21 8.97
CA ALA A 10 24.09 -2.12 8.02
C ALA A 10 23.75 -2.56 6.58
N ALA A 11 24.20 -3.74 6.15
CA ALA A 11 23.86 -4.31 4.84
C ALA A 11 22.35 -4.53 4.69
N PHE A 12 21.69 -5.07 5.72
CA PHE A 12 20.24 -5.25 5.73
C PHE A 12 19.47 -3.92 5.56
N PHE A 13 19.83 -2.89 6.32
CA PHE A 13 19.18 -1.57 6.19
C PHE A 13 19.41 -0.93 4.83
N ARG A 14 20.59 -1.12 4.22
CA ARG A 14 20.88 -0.66 2.86
C ARG A 14 19.98 -1.35 1.83
N CYS A 15 19.88 -2.68 1.89
CA CYS A 15 18.99 -3.44 1.01
C CYS A 15 17.52 -3.02 1.17
N ARG A 16 17.06 -2.85 2.41
CA ARG A 16 15.70 -2.38 2.71
C ARG A 16 15.43 -1.00 2.11
N ARG A 17 16.36 -0.05 2.27
CA ARG A 17 16.23 1.30 1.68
C ARG A 17 16.15 1.25 0.17
N LEU A 18 16.98 0.43 -0.48
CA LEU A 18 16.97 0.29 -1.94
C LEU A 18 15.64 -0.25 -2.46
N VAL A 19 15.10 -1.29 -1.80
CA VAL A 19 13.80 -1.86 -2.17
C VAL A 19 12.68 -0.85 -1.96
N GLN A 20 12.69 -0.13 -0.83
CA GLN A 20 11.69 0.91 -0.55
C GLN A 20 11.77 2.07 -1.54
N GLN A 21 12.98 2.45 -1.95
CA GLN A 21 13.20 3.49 -2.95
C GLN A 21 12.64 3.05 -4.31
N ARG A 22 13.00 1.86 -4.80
CA ARG A 22 12.47 1.34 -6.06
C ARG A 22 10.95 1.21 -6.06
N LEU A 23 10.38 0.77 -4.94
CA LEU A 23 8.93 0.69 -4.80
C LEU A 23 8.28 2.07 -4.92
N ARG A 24 8.89 3.10 -4.32
CA ARG A 24 8.42 4.48 -4.40
C ARG A 24 8.53 5.01 -5.82
N GLU A 25 9.67 4.85 -6.48
CA GLU A 25 9.87 5.26 -7.88
C GLU A 25 8.83 4.60 -8.81
N MET A 26 8.52 3.31 -8.59
CA MET A 26 7.49 2.61 -9.37
C MET A 26 6.08 3.14 -9.09
N GLN A 27 5.76 3.49 -7.84
CA GLN A 27 4.48 4.09 -7.46
C GLN A 27 4.33 5.51 -8.02
N ASP A 28 5.39 6.30 -7.95
CA ASP A 28 5.42 7.68 -8.44
C ASP A 28 5.23 7.67 -9.96
N ALA A 29 6.00 6.85 -10.70
CA ALA A 29 5.85 6.72 -12.16
C ALA A 29 4.45 6.27 -12.59
N TRP A 30 3.85 5.32 -11.85
CA TRP A 30 2.46 4.92 -12.10
C TRP A 30 1.45 6.03 -11.80
N THR A 31 1.70 6.82 -10.75
CA THR A 31 0.84 7.95 -10.37
C THR A 31 0.91 9.07 -11.40
N ASP A 32 2.11 9.39 -11.88
CA ASP A 32 2.34 10.38 -12.94
C ASP A 32 1.62 9.97 -14.23
N GLN A 33 1.80 8.72 -14.67
CA GLN A 33 1.11 8.18 -15.84
C GLN A 33 -0.42 8.28 -15.70
N LYS A 34 -0.97 7.95 -14.52
CA LYS A 34 -2.41 8.03 -14.28
C LYS A 34 -2.92 9.45 -14.22
N SER A 35 -2.12 10.38 -13.71
CA SER A 35 -2.43 11.81 -13.70
C SER A 35 -2.56 12.36 -15.12
N GLU A 36 -1.57 12.05 -15.98
CA GLU A 36 -1.59 12.47 -17.39
C GLU A 36 -2.80 11.89 -18.15
N GLU A 37 -3.13 10.62 -17.93
CA GLU A 37 -4.29 9.98 -18.55
C GLU A 37 -5.59 10.70 -18.18
N ILE A 38 -5.76 10.99 -16.87
CA ILE A 38 -6.94 11.67 -16.33
C ILE A 38 -7.02 13.11 -16.85
N GLN A 39 -5.90 13.84 -16.85
CA GLN A 39 -5.85 15.20 -17.38
C GLN A 39 -6.20 15.21 -18.87
N GLY A 40 -5.68 14.28 -19.66
CA GLY A 40 -5.98 14.17 -21.09
C GLY A 40 -7.47 13.96 -21.39
N TYR A 41 -8.21 13.25 -20.52
CA TYR A 41 -9.68 13.16 -20.66
C TYR A 41 -10.39 14.48 -20.35
N ALA A 42 -9.88 15.25 -19.37
CA ALA A 42 -10.44 16.56 -19.05
C ALA A 42 -10.21 17.55 -20.21
N ASP A 43 -9.00 17.57 -20.77
CA ASP A 43 -8.62 18.45 -21.88
C ASP A 43 -9.44 18.16 -23.15
N ARG A 44 -9.80 16.89 -23.37
CA ARG A 44 -10.67 16.46 -24.48
C ARG A 44 -12.17 16.62 -24.20
N ASN A 45 -12.55 17.19 -23.05
CA ASN A 45 -13.94 17.31 -22.58
C ASN A 45 -14.69 15.95 -22.50
N GLU A 46 -13.96 14.85 -22.34
CA GLU A 46 -14.53 13.51 -22.24
C GLU A 46 -14.96 13.20 -20.79
N MET A 47 -15.89 13.98 -20.26
CA MET A 47 -16.24 13.91 -18.82
C MET A 47 -16.68 12.52 -18.36
N LYS A 48 -17.33 11.73 -19.23
CA LYS A 48 -17.75 10.36 -18.90
C LYS A 48 -16.57 9.41 -18.69
N THR A 49 -15.49 9.52 -19.47
CA THR A 49 -14.28 8.68 -19.33
C THR A 49 -13.42 9.18 -18.17
N PHE A 50 -13.33 10.49 -17.97
CA PHE A 50 -12.70 11.13 -16.81
C PHE A 50 -13.23 10.59 -15.46
N PHE A 51 -14.56 10.62 -15.27
CA PHE A 51 -15.17 10.09 -14.04
C PHE A 51 -14.97 8.57 -13.87
N LYS A 52 -14.94 7.80 -14.97
CA LYS A 52 -14.62 6.37 -14.92
C LYS A 52 -13.17 6.13 -14.51
N ALA A 53 -12.22 6.89 -15.04
CA ALA A 53 -10.80 6.79 -14.70
C ALA A 53 -10.53 7.13 -13.23
N ILE A 54 -11.12 8.21 -12.71
CA ILE A 54 -11.03 8.56 -11.27
C ILE A 54 -11.60 7.45 -10.39
N LYS A 55 -12.74 6.87 -10.77
CA LYS A 55 -13.33 5.73 -10.05
C LYS A 55 -12.46 4.47 -10.14
N ALA A 56 -11.74 4.25 -11.22
CA ALA A 56 -10.81 3.13 -11.33
C ALA A 56 -9.61 3.29 -10.39
N VAL A 57 -9.05 4.51 -10.30
CA VAL A 57 -7.94 4.82 -9.37
C VAL A 57 -8.38 4.74 -7.91
N LYS A 58 -9.53 5.34 -7.54
CA LYS A 58 -10.04 5.32 -6.15
C LYS A 58 -10.71 4.00 -5.77
N GLY A 59 -11.35 3.34 -6.72
CA GLY A 59 -12.08 2.08 -6.56
C GLY A 59 -11.17 0.89 -6.36
N SER A 60 -9.92 0.97 -6.85
CA SER A 60 -8.79 0.19 -6.34
C SER A 60 -8.39 0.65 -4.94
N CYS A 61 -9.37 0.75 -4.02
CA CYS A 61 -9.08 0.74 -2.62
C CYS A 61 -8.37 -0.59 -2.36
N ILE A 62 -7.04 -0.55 -2.33
CA ILE A 62 -6.23 -1.52 -1.63
C ILE A 62 -6.80 -1.48 -0.22
N LYS A 63 -7.75 -2.37 0.04
CA LYS A 63 -8.20 -2.70 1.38
C LYS A 63 -6.99 -3.33 2.05
N ARG A 64 -6.04 -2.49 2.43
CA ARG A 64 -5.09 -2.79 3.46
C ARG A 64 -5.95 -2.82 4.71
N THR A 65 -6.63 -3.94 4.91
CA THR A 65 -7.28 -4.25 6.17
C THR A 65 -6.19 -4.04 7.20
N ALA A 66 -6.34 -3.00 8.02
CA ALA A 66 -5.43 -2.77 9.12
C ALA A 66 -5.49 -4.03 9.97
N PRO A 67 -4.36 -4.73 10.19
CA PRO A 67 -4.35 -5.90 11.06
C PRO A 67 -4.84 -5.47 12.44
N LEU A 68 -5.92 -6.08 12.91
CA LEU A 68 -6.42 -5.85 14.26
C LEU A 68 -5.62 -6.73 15.22
N LEU A 69 -5.16 -6.16 16.33
CA LEU A 69 -4.56 -6.94 17.41
C LEU A 69 -5.65 -7.74 18.12
N SER A 70 -5.41 -9.03 18.33
CA SER A 70 -6.20 -9.85 19.25
C SER A 70 -6.07 -9.35 20.70
N SER A 71 -7.03 -9.70 21.56
CA SER A 71 -7.06 -9.32 22.98
C SER A 71 -5.86 -9.83 23.80
N ASP A 72 -5.16 -10.85 23.30
CA ASP A 72 -3.93 -11.40 23.89
C ASP A 72 -2.66 -10.68 23.41
N SER A 73 -2.81 -9.66 22.55
CA SER A 73 -1.77 -8.81 21.95
C SER A 73 -0.69 -9.52 21.11
N THR A 74 -0.76 -10.84 20.97
CA THR A 74 0.25 -11.67 20.30
C THR A 74 -0.13 -12.04 18.87
N THR A 75 -1.40 -11.93 18.50
CA THR A 75 -1.90 -12.37 17.18
C THR A 75 -2.45 -11.21 16.36
N LEU A 76 -1.96 -11.06 15.11
CA LEU A 76 -2.52 -10.13 14.13
C LEU A 76 -3.64 -10.81 13.34
N LEU A 77 -4.86 -10.27 13.44
CA LEU A 77 -6.02 -10.77 12.71
C LEU A 77 -6.05 -10.14 11.32
N ILE A 78 -5.65 -10.92 10.32
CA ILE A 78 -5.60 -10.52 8.90
C ILE A 78 -6.81 -11.09 8.14
N GLU A 79 -7.37 -12.19 8.63
CA GLU A 79 -8.51 -12.87 8.02
C GLU A 79 -9.85 -12.28 8.48
N LYS A 80 -10.73 -11.95 7.52
CA LYS A 80 -12.04 -11.34 7.80
C LYS A 80 -12.92 -12.17 8.75
N SER A 81 -12.84 -13.50 8.65
CA SER A 81 -13.58 -14.44 9.49
C SER A 81 -13.19 -14.33 10.97
N GLN A 82 -11.91 -14.11 11.25
CA GLN A 82 -11.38 -13.97 12.60
C GLN A 82 -11.73 -12.60 13.21
N ILE A 83 -11.69 -11.53 12.40
CA ILE A 83 -12.13 -10.19 12.81
C ILE A 83 -13.61 -10.22 13.21
N LEU A 84 -14.49 -10.81 12.40
CA LEU A 84 -15.93 -10.90 12.70
C LEU A 84 -16.22 -11.68 14.00
N LYS A 85 -15.49 -12.76 14.26
CA LYS A 85 -15.61 -13.51 15.52
C LYS A 85 -15.18 -12.70 16.74
N HIS A 86 -14.18 -11.83 16.60
CA HIS A 86 -13.74 -10.94 17.69
C HIS A 86 -14.83 -9.93 18.05
N TRP A 87 -15.45 -9.27 17.06
CA TRP A 87 -16.54 -8.33 17.30
C TRP A 87 -17.78 -8.97 17.92
N ALA A 88 -18.01 -10.27 17.74
CA ALA A 88 -19.12 -11.00 18.33
C ALA A 88 -18.86 -11.46 19.79
N LYS A 89 -17.64 -11.27 20.31
CA LYS A 89 -17.26 -11.70 21.68
C LYS A 89 -17.48 -10.59 22.73
N HIS A 90 -17.87 -9.40 22.30
CA HIS A 90 -18.27 -8.25 23.13
C HIS A 90 -19.71 -7.87 22.80
#